data_AF-T2MJN4-F1
#
_entry.id   AF-T2MJN4-F1
#
_cell.length_a   1.000
_cell.length_b   1.000
_cell.length_c   1.000
_cell.angle_alpha   90.00
_cell.angle_beta   90.00
_cell.angle_gamma   90.00
#
_symmetry.space_group_name_H-M   'P 1'
#
loop_
_entity.id
_entity.type
_entity.pdbx_description
1 polymer ?
#
loop_
_entity_poly.entity_id
_entity_poly.type
_entity_poly.pdbx_seq_one_letter_code
_entity_poly.pdbx_strand_id
1 'polypeptide(L)'
;MATRSLTRIFVNFRSSSSRASTKRTDFRSKKFSDDTVALVAHENVDFSGLHNDEMISPEWSTAVEEAEYGISKIQSRIKDLTSLHNKHLNRPSMDDSINEEHTIDITTQEITQLFHQCQRCIQSIQSQARIASKSEQTVIRNVISRLASQLQDLSQTFKQG
;
A
#
# COMPACT_ATOMS: atom_id res chain seq x y z
N MET A 1 -9.83 -28.33 -2.95
CA MET A 1 -8.92 -28.52 -1.80
C MET A 1 -9.52 -27.77 -0.61
N ALA A 2 -9.74 -28.42 0.53
CA ALA A 2 -10.27 -27.77 1.73
C ALA A 2 -9.11 -27.28 2.62
N THR A 3 -9.18 -26.05 3.13
CA THR A 3 -8.20 -25.50 4.08
C THR A 3 -8.89 -25.20 5.42
N ARG A 4 -8.18 -25.40 6.55
CA ARG A 4 -8.66 -25.07 7.90
C ARG A 4 -7.73 -24.05 8.53
N SER A 5 -8.28 -22.92 9.00
CA SER A 5 -7.52 -21.90 9.71
C SER A 5 -7.31 -22.27 11.18
N LEU A 6 -6.05 -22.33 11.61
CA LEU A 6 -5.65 -22.58 13.01
C LEU A 6 -5.26 -21.28 13.75
N THR A 7 -5.41 -20.11 13.10
CA THR A 7 -4.96 -18.83 13.64
C THR A 7 -5.55 -18.53 15.01
N ARG A 8 -6.84 -18.83 15.23
CA ARG A 8 -7.49 -18.62 16.55
C ARG A 8 -6.91 -19.49 17.65
N ILE A 9 -6.62 -20.77 17.35
CA ILE A 9 -6.03 -21.69 18.33
C ILE A 9 -4.61 -21.22 18.67
N PHE A 10 -3.83 -20.84 17.66
CA PHE A 10 -2.50 -20.28 17.83
C PHE A 10 -2.48 -19.02 18.71
N VAL A 11 -3.37 -18.04 18.43
CA VAL A 11 -3.47 -16.80 19.22
C VAL A 11 -3.84 -17.10 20.68
N ASN A 12 -4.79 -18.00 20.90
CA ASN A 12 -5.17 -18.41 22.26
C ASN A 12 -4.01 -19.06 23.01
N PHE A 13 -3.24 -19.93 22.34
CA PHE A 13 -2.10 -20.60 22.96
C PHE A 13 -0.95 -19.61 23.25
N ARG A 14 -0.67 -18.68 22.34
CA ARG A 14 0.33 -17.62 22.54
C ARG A 14 -0.04 -16.70 23.71
N SER A 15 -1.30 -16.26 23.77
CA SER A 15 -1.82 -15.42 24.87
C SER A 15 -1.86 -16.17 26.21
N SER A 16 -2.19 -17.46 26.19
CA SER A 16 -2.19 -18.29 27.40
C SER A 16 -0.79 -18.62 27.89
N SER A 17 0.17 -18.84 26.98
CA SER A 17 1.58 -19.11 27.30
C SER A 17 2.29 -17.88 27.86
N SER A 18 2.05 -16.68 27.32
CA SER A 18 2.61 -15.45 27.89
C SER A 18 2.06 -15.21 29.30
N ARG A 19 0.76 -15.39 29.51
CA ARG A 19 0.12 -15.31 30.84
C ARG A 19 0.63 -16.39 31.82
N ALA A 20 0.91 -17.60 31.35
CA ALA A 20 1.46 -18.68 32.17
C ALA A 20 2.93 -18.43 32.55
N SER A 21 3.70 -17.78 31.68
CA SER A 21 5.08 -17.35 31.95
C SER A 21 5.13 -16.30 33.07
N THR A 22 4.29 -15.27 33.01
CA THR A 22 4.18 -14.24 34.07
C THR A 22 3.75 -14.82 35.41
N LYS A 23 2.80 -15.77 35.42
CA LYS A 23 2.38 -16.43 36.68
C LYS A 23 3.48 -17.32 37.29
N ARG A 24 4.38 -17.88 36.48
CA ARG A 24 5.52 -18.69 36.97
C ARG A 24 6.63 -17.83 37.54
N THR A 25 6.86 -16.63 37.01
CA THR A 25 7.78 -15.66 37.61
C THR A 25 7.22 -15.12 38.93
N ASP A 26 5.91 -14.86 39.01
CA ASP A 26 5.24 -14.41 40.24
C ASP A 26 5.23 -15.47 41.35
N PHE A 27 5.04 -16.76 41.01
CA PHE A 27 5.07 -17.82 42.03
C PHE A 27 6.47 -18.07 42.59
N ARG A 28 7.51 -17.85 41.79
CA ARG A 28 8.92 -18.01 42.22
C ARG A 28 9.42 -16.79 43.00
N SER A 29 8.90 -15.58 42.74
CA SER A 29 9.19 -14.39 43.55
C SER A 29 8.43 -14.37 44.88
N LYS A 30 7.20 -14.91 44.93
CA LYS A 30 6.38 -14.94 46.16
C LYS A 30 6.91 -15.80 47.31
N LYS A 31 7.96 -16.62 47.08
CA LYS A 31 8.66 -17.34 48.15
C LYS A 31 9.78 -16.54 48.83
N PHE A 32 10.12 -15.35 48.34
CA PHE A 32 11.27 -14.58 48.83
C PHE A 32 11.05 -13.08 49.10
N SER A 33 9.86 -12.53 48.88
CA SER A 33 9.62 -11.10 49.12
C SER A 33 8.37 -10.87 49.96
N ASP A 34 8.65 -10.37 51.17
CA ASP A 34 7.80 -9.55 52.03
C ASP A 34 6.91 -8.58 51.22
N ASP A 35 5.68 -8.39 51.69
CA ASP A 35 4.53 -7.73 51.01
C ASP A 35 4.73 -6.22 50.73
N THR A 36 5.96 -5.69 50.82
CA THR A 36 6.27 -4.25 50.81
C THR A 36 6.90 -3.75 49.51
N VAL A 37 7.23 -4.62 48.53
CA VAL A 37 8.01 -4.22 47.33
C VAL A 37 7.38 -4.65 46.00
N ALA A 38 6.09 -4.97 45.97
CA ALA A 38 5.43 -5.43 44.73
C ALA A 38 4.99 -4.30 43.78
N LEU A 39 5.14 -3.02 44.16
CA LEU A 39 4.63 -1.89 43.37
C LEU A 39 5.71 -0.96 42.80
N VAL A 40 7.00 -1.30 42.96
CA VAL A 40 8.12 -0.49 42.45
C VAL A 40 8.95 -1.23 41.39
N ALA A 41 8.56 -2.45 41.00
CA ALA A 41 9.02 -3.07 39.75
C ALA A 41 8.30 -2.45 38.52
N HIS A 42 8.20 -1.12 38.50
CA HIS A 42 8.30 -0.34 37.27
C HIS A 42 9.80 -0.08 37.04
N GLU A 43 10.61 -1.14 37.16
CA GLU A 43 11.91 -1.13 36.53
C GLU A 43 11.62 -1.00 35.05
N ASN A 44 12.08 0.11 34.50
CA ASN A 44 12.44 0.28 33.12
C ASN A 44 13.42 -0.85 32.76
N VAL A 45 12.91 -2.09 32.67
CA VAL A 45 13.59 -3.14 31.93
C VAL A 45 13.56 -2.60 30.53
N ASP A 46 14.74 -2.24 30.05
CA ASP A 46 15.00 -1.83 28.69
C ASP A 46 14.28 -2.81 27.75
N PHE A 47 13.03 -2.49 27.40
CA PHE A 47 12.31 -3.02 26.25
C PHE A 47 12.92 -2.36 25.00
N SER A 48 14.24 -2.30 24.96
CA SER A 48 15.08 -1.87 23.84
C SER A 48 15.19 -2.98 22.79
N GLY A 49 14.60 -4.15 23.02
CA GLY A 49 14.61 -5.28 22.06
C GLY A 49 13.27 -5.56 21.38
N LEU A 50 12.19 -4.87 21.78
CA LEU A 50 10.86 -5.12 21.22
C LEU A 50 9.98 -3.85 21.14
N HIS A 51 10.50 -2.66 21.51
CA HIS A 51 9.95 -1.41 21.01
C HIS A 51 10.32 -1.39 19.53
N ASN A 52 9.31 -1.60 18.69
CA ASN A 52 9.08 -0.82 17.48
C ASN A 52 10.32 0.00 17.09
N ASP A 53 11.35 -0.66 16.55
CA ASP A 53 12.10 0.00 15.48
C ASP A 53 10.99 0.24 14.48
N GLU A 54 10.48 1.48 14.47
CA GLU A 54 9.49 1.91 13.52
C GLU A 54 10.04 1.37 12.21
N MET A 55 9.38 0.35 11.65
CA MET A 55 9.69 -0.13 10.32
C MET A 55 9.37 1.06 9.45
N ILE A 56 10.32 1.99 9.34
CA ILE A 56 10.25 3.16 8.50
C ILE A 56 10.05 2.54 7.14
N SER A 57 8.82 2.71 6.64
CA SER A 57 8.48 2.24 5.31
C SER A 57 9.60 2.69 4.40
N PRO A 58 10.21 1.77 3.66
CA PRO A 58 11.39 2.10 2.89
C PRO A 58 11.04 3.25 1.94
N GLU A 59 12.00 4.13 1.65
CA GLU A 59 11.77 5.38 0.90
C GLU A 59 11.02 5.17 -0.42
N TRP A 60 11.23 4.01 -1.06
CA TRP A 60 10.55 3.62 -2.29
C TRP A 60 9.05 3.34 -2.13
N SER A 61 8.57 3.08 -0.92
CA SER A 61 7.15 2.87 -0.61
C SER A 61 6.32 4.10 -0.95
N THR A 62 6.79 5.29 -0.60
CA THR A 62 6.09 6.55 -0.91
C THR A 62 5.95 6.76 -2.43
N ALA A 63 7.00 6.44 -3.19
CA ALA A 63 6.95 6.54 -4.64
C ALA A 63 6.01 5.49 -5.27
N VAL A 64 5.86 4.32 -4.64
CA VAL A 64 4.88 3.30 -5.03
C VAL A 64 3.46 3.77 -4.77
N GLU A 65 3.19 4.36 -3.61
CA GLU A 65 1.88 4.93 -3.27
C GLU A 65 1.49 6.04 -4.25
N GLU A 66 2.44 6.92 -4.61
CA GLU A 66 2.21 7.95 -5.63
C GLU A 66 1.88 7.34 -7.00
N ALA A 67 2.59 6.29 -7.40
CA ALA A 67 2.31 5.58 -8.66
C ALA A 67 0.94 4.89 -8.63
N GLU A 68 0.56 4.23 -7.53
CA GLU A 68 -0.75 3.58 -7.37
C GLU A 68 -1.90 4.60 -7.38
N TYR A 69 -1.70 5.76 -6.77
CA TYR A 69 -2.64 6.87 -6.84
C TYR A 69 -2.79 7.40 -8.27
N GLY A 70 -1.67 7.59 -8.98
CA GLY A 70 -1.66 7.99 -10.39
C GLY A 70 -2.42 7.00 -11.28
N ILE A 71 -2.18 5.71 -11.12
CA ILE A 71 -2.87 4.62 -11.83
C ILE A 71 -4.39 4.66 -11.55
N SER A 72 -4.78 4.83 -10.29
CA SER A 72 -6.20 4.93 -9.91
C SER A 72 -6.89 6.15 -10.55
N LYS A 73 -6.17 7.27 -10.61
CA LYS A 73 -6.64 8.50 -11.25
C LYS A 73 -6.78 8.35 -12.77
N ILE A 74 -5.83 7.70 -13.43
CA ILE A 74 -5.92 7.35 -14.86
C ILE A 74 -7.17 6.51 -15.11
N GLN A 75 -7.40 5.48 -14.30
CA GLN A 75 -8.56 4.61 -14.45
C GLN A 75 -9.88 5.39 -14.33
N SER A 76 -9.99 6.33 -13.38
CA SER A 76 -11.17 7.19 -13.27
C SER A 76 -11.33 8.07 -14.50
N ARG A 77 -10.26 8.71 -14.97
CA ARG A 77 -10.31 9.62 -16.11
C ARG A 77 -10.62 8.93 -17.43
N ILE A 78 -10.15 7.69 -17.63
CA ILE A 78 -10.53 6.88 -18.80
C ILE A 78 -12.04 6.63 -18.79
N LYS A 79 -12.65 6.31 -17.64
CA LYS A 79 -14.10 6.13 -17.53
C LYS A 79 -14.86 7.42 -17.82
N ASP A 80 -14.39 8.54 -17.29
CA ASP A 80 -14.96 9.87 -17.54
C ASP A 80 -14.93 10.19 -19.05
N LEU A 81 -13.78 9.95 -19.71
CA LEU A 81 -13.59 10.14 -21.15
C LEU A 81 -14.53 9.27 -21.97
N THR A 82 -14.64 7.97 -21.65
CA THR A 82 -15.59 7.06 -22.32
C THR A 82 -17.03 7.53 -22.14
N SER A 83 -17.41 8.05 -20.97
CA SER A 83 -18.74 8.61 -20.74
C SER A 83 -18.99 9.86 -21.59
N LEU A 84 -18.00 10.76 -21.70
CA LEU A 84 -18.10 11.95 -22.55
C LEU A 84 -18.23 11.57 -24.03
N HIS A 85 -17.43 10.62 -24.52
CA HIS A 85 -17.55 10.12 -25.90
C HIS A 85 -18.93 9.51 -26.18
N ASN A 86 -19.47 8.71 -25.26
CA ASN A 86 -20.82 8.15 -25.39
C ASN A 86 -21.91 9.23 -25.41
N LYS A 87 -21.77 10.25 -24.56
CA LYS A 87 -22.73 11.38 -24.53
C LYS A 87 -22.68 12.17 -25.83
N HIS A 88 -21.48 12.45 -26.34
CA HIS A 88 -21.27 13.15 -27.59
C HIS A 88 -21.86 12.39 -28.79
N LEU A 89 -21.72 11.06 -28.83
CA LEU A 89 -22.24 10.22 -29.92
C LEU A 89 -23.78 10.15 -29.98
N ASN A 90 -24.45 10.27 -28.83
CA ASN A 90 -25.91 10.07 -28.72
C ASN A 90 -26.72 11.37 -28.72
N ARG A 91 -26.14 12.49 -29.20
CA ARG A 91 -26.73 13.83 -29.01
C ARG A 91 -27.70 14.24 -30.15
N PRO A 92 -28.86 14.87 -29.84
CA PRO A 92 -29.81 15.35 -30.85
C PRO A 92 -29.68 16.83 -31.29
N SER A 93 -28.82 17.65 -30.65
CA SER A 93 -28.67 19.10 -30.97
C SER A 93 -27.20 19.48 -31.18
N MET A 94 -26.91 20.53 -31.95
CA MET A 94 -25.56 20.92 -32.40
C MET A 94 -24.82 21.92 -31.47
N ASP A 95 -25.52 22.60 -30.55
CA ASP A 95 -25.00 23.80 -29.85
C ASP A 95 -23.95 23.53 -28.74
N ASP A 96 -23.95 22.35 -28.09
CA ASP A 96 -22.96 22.02 -27.03
C ASP A 96 -21.66 21.40 -27.61
N SER A 97 -21.52 21.29 -28.93
CA SER A 97 -20.44 20.54 -29.59
C SER A 97 -19.05 21.08 -29.25
N ILE A 98 -18.87 22.42 -29.26
CA ILE A 98 -17.54 23.04 -29.13
C ILE A 98 -17.01 22.90 -27.69
N ASN A 99 -17.87 23.11 -26.70
CA ASN A 99 -17.45 23.09 -25.30
C ASN A 99 -17.20 21.65 -24.81
N GLU A 100 -17.96 20.69 -25.32
CA GLU A 100 -17.81 19.27 -25.01
C GLU A 100 -16.59 18.65 -25.69
N GLU A 101 -16.32 18.99 -26.96
CA GLU A 101 -15.10 18.62 -27.68
C GLU A 101 -13.84 19.15 -26.98
N HIS A 102 -13.85 20.42 -26.56
CA HIS A 102 -12.76 20.98 -25.76
C HIS A 102 -12.57 20.26 -24.42
N THR A 103 -13.64 19.78 -23.79
CA THR A 103 -13.56 19.01 -22.54
C THR A 103 -12.95 17.62 -22.77
N ILE A 104 -13.28 16.98 -23.89
CA ILE A 104 -12.68 15.70 -24.32
C ILE A 104 -11.17 15.88 -24.55
N ASP A 105 -10.76 16.95 -25.24
CA ASP A 105 -9.36 17.23 -25.52
C ASP A 105 -8.55 17.46 -24.24
N ILE A 106 -9.08 18.27 -23.30
CA ILE A 106 -8.45 18.48 -21.99
C ILE A 106 -8.30 17.15 -21.26
N THR A 107 -9.37 16.36 -21.17
CA THR A 107 -9.37 15.09 -20.44
C THR A 107 -8.35 14.12 -21.04
N THR A 108 -8.21 14.10 -22.36
CA THR A 108 -7.24 13.26 -23.10
C THR A 108 -5.80 13.70 -22.81
N GLN A 109 -5.55 15.01 -22.79
CA GLN A 109 -4.24 15.55 -22.43
C GLN A 109 -3.89 15.26 -20.97
N GLU A 110 -4.84 15.42 -20.05
CA GLU A 110 -4.67 15.07 -18.63
C GLU A 110 -4.29 13.59 -18.45
N ILE A 111 -4.98 12.67 -19.12
CA ILE A 111 -4.67 11.23 -19.08
C ILE A 111 -3.23 10.99 -19.55
N THR A 112 -2.83 11.61 -20.66
CA THR A 112 -1.47 11.47 -21.22
C THR A 112 -0.41 11.98 -20.24
N GLN A 113 -0.66 13.12 -19.59
CA GLN A 113 0.23 13.65 -18.56
C GLN A 113 0.35 12.72 -17.34
N LEU A 114 -0.76 12.12 -16.91
CA LEU A 114 -0.76 11.15 -15.81
C LEU A 114 0.04 9.89 -16.14
N PHE A 115 -0.04 9.39 -17.38
CA PHE A 115 0.81 8.28 -17.83
C PHE A 115 2.31 8.63 -17.70
N HIS A 116 2.70 9.82 -18.13
CA HIS A 116 4.09 10.29 -17.99
C HIS A 116 4.50 10.49 -16.53
N GLN A 117 3.60 10.94 -15.65
CA GLN A 117 3.87 11.03 -14.21
C GLN A 117 4.11 9.64 -13.62
N CYS A 118 3.23 8.68 -13.88
CA CYS A 118 3.40 7.30 -13.39
C CYS A 118 4.70 6.67 -13.88
N GLN A 119 5.06 6.89 -15.15
CA GLN A 119 6.33 6.41 -15.70
C GLN A 119 7.54 7.01 -14.96
N ARG A 120 7.50 8.31 -14.61
CA ARG A 120 8.55 8.95 -13.81
C ARG A 120 8.64 8.37 -12.40
N CYS A 121 7.50 8.11 -11.74
CA CYS A 121 7.48 7.45 -10.43
C CYS A 121 8.12 6.06 -10.50
N ILE A 122 7.78 5.25 -11.52
CA ILE A 122 8.38 3.93 -11.74
C ILE A 122 9.90 4.01 -11.96
N GLN A 123 10.37 5.00 -12.72
CA GLN A 123 11.80 5.23 -12.92
C GLN A 123 12.50 5.65 -11.61
N SER A 124 11.84 6.46 -10.78
CA SER A 124 12.34 6.84 -9.46
C SER A 124 12.53 5.60 -8.56
N ILE A 125 11.51 4.74 -8.48
CA ILE A 125 11.55 3.46 -7.75
C ILE A 125 12.70 2.57 -8.27
N GLN A 126 12.90 2.53 -9.59
CA GLN A 126 13.99 1.76 -10.21
C GLN A 126 15.37 2.31 -9.83
N SER A 127 15.51 3.62 -9.62
CA SER A 127 16.77 4.22 -9.21
C SER A 127 17.12 3.85 -7.76
N GLN A 128 16.13 3.86 -6.87
CA GLN A 128 16.27 3.43 -5.47
C GLN A 128 16.59 1.93 -5.35
N ALA A 129 16.11 1.10 -6.29
CA ALA A 129 16.46 -0.32 -6.36
C ALA A 129 17.98 -0.57 -6.45
N ARG A 130 18.76 0.37 -6.99
CA ARG A 130 20.22 0.20 -7.14
C ARG A 130 20.97 0.31 -5.80
N ILE A 131 20.37 1.02 -4.84
CA ILE A 131 20.97 1.32 -3.53
C ILE A 131 20.45 0.32 -2.47
N ALA A 132 19.30 -0.31 -2.73
CA ALA A 132 18.65 -1.25 -1.83
C ALA A 132 19.38 -2.59 -1.67
N SER A 133 19.10 -3.28 -0.56
CA SER A 133 19.63 -4.62 -0.26
C SER A 133 19.14 -5.68 -1.26
N LYS A 134 19.86 -6.81 -1.39
CA LYS A 134 19.50 -7.90 -2.33
C LYS A 134 18.07 -8.42 -2.14
N SER A 135 17.60 -8.51 -0.89
CA SER A 135 16.23 -8.92 -0.57
C SER A 135 15.21 -7.89 -1.05
N GLU A 136 15.46 -6.61 -0.76
CA GLU A 136 14.60 -5.49 -1.17
C GLU A 136 14.55 -5.31 -2.68
N GLN A 137 15.67 -5.50 -3.38
CA GLN A 137 15.72 -5.45 -4.85
C GLN A 137 14.75 -6.43 -5.50
N THR A 138 14.53 -7.60 -4.90
CA THR A 138 13.57 -8.58 -5.40
C THR A 138 12.15 -8.06 -5.24
N VAL A 139 11.84 -7.48 -4.09
CA VAL A 139 10.53 -6.84 -3.82
C VAL A 139 10.30 -5.69 -4.79
N ILE A 140 11.26 -4.78 -4.94
CA ILE A 140 11.15 -3.62 -5.82
C ILE A 140 10.95 -4.04 -7.28
N ARG A 141 11.64 -5.07 -7.76
CA ARG A 141 11.41 -5.61 -9.12
C ARG A 141 9.98 -6.11 -9.30
N ASN A 142 9.46 -6.88 -8.34
CA ASN A 142 8.08 -7.37 -8.40
C ASN A 142 7.07 -6.22 -8.40
N VAL A 143 7.32 -5.19 -7.60
CA VAL A 143 6.47 -3.99 -7.54
C VAL A 143 6.51 -3.24 -8.87
N ILE A 144 7.69 -2.98 -9.44
CA ILE A 144 7.83 -2.33 -10.75
C ILE A 144 7.11 -3.15 -11.83
N SER A 145 7.30 -4.47 -11.86
CA SER A 145 6.62 -5.34 -12.83
C SER A 145 5.11 -5.23 -12.70
N ARG A 146 4.55 -5.28 -11.48
CA ARG A 146 3.12 -5.10 -11.23
C ARG A 146 2.62 -3.74 -11.72
N LEU A 147 3.28 -2.65 -11.33
CA LEU A 147 2.90 -1.29 -11.70
C LEU A 147 2.97 -1.09 -13.23
N ALA A 148 4.02 -1.60 -13.87
CA ALA A 148 4.20 -1.53 -15.31
C ALA A 148 3.11 -2.31 -16.05
N SER A 149 2.77 -3.53 -15.60
CA SER A 149 1.67 -4.30 -16.17
C SER A 149 0.33 -3.57 -16.04
N GLN A 150 0.01 -3.02 -14.85
CA GLN A 150 -1.22 -2.24 -14.67
C GLN A 150 -1.27 -1.00 -15.57
N LEU A 151 -0.16 -0.28 -15.71
CA LEU A 151 -0.07 0.89 -16.57
C LEU A 151 -0.22 0.53 -18.06
N GLN A 152 0.35 -0.61 -18.46
CA GLN A 152 0.21 -1.15 -19.81
C GLN A 152 -1.23 -1.53 -20.13
N ASP A 153 -1.93 -2.23 -19.21
CA ASP A 153 -3.33 -2.60 -19.38
C ASP A 153 -4.24 -1.37 -19.52
N LEU A 154 -3.99 -0.34 -18.70
CA LEU A 154 -4.69 0.94 -18.82
C LEU A 154 -4.37 1.65 -20.13
N SER A 155 -3.12 1.61 -20.61
CA SER A 155 -2.74 2.19 -21.90
C SER A 155 -3.45 1.48 -23.06
N GLN A 156 -3.58 0.15 -23.01
CA GLN A 156 -4.34 -0.60 -24.00
C GLN A 156 -5.82 -0.25 -23.96
N THR A 157 -6.40 -0.17 -22.76
CA THR A 157 -7.80 0.24 -22.57
C THR A 157 -8.05 1.64 -23.13
N PHE A 158 -7.15 2.59 -22.85
CA PHE A 158 -7.21 3.96 -23.36
C PHE A 158 -7.10 4.06 -24.89
N LYS A 159 -6.38 3.14 -25.54
CA LYS A 159 -6.28 3.09 -27.00
C LYS A 159 -7.50 2.45 -27.67
N GLN A 160 -8.27 1.66 -26.92
CA GLN A 160 -9.44 0.93 -27.42
C GLN A 160 -10.76 1.68 -27.20
N GLY A 161 -10.84 2.49 -26.15
CA GLY A 161 -11.98 3.37 -25.85
C GLY A 161 -11.92 4.66 -26.64
#